data_AF-A0A1X3HFQ3-F1
#
_entry.id   AF-A0A1X3HFQ3-F1
#
_cell.length_a   1.000
_cell.length_b   1.000
_cell.length_c   1.000
_cell.angle_alpha   90.00
_cell.angle_beta   90.00
_cell.angle_gamma   90.00
#
_symmetry.space_group_name_H-M   'P 1'
#
loop_
_entity.id
_entity.type
_entity.pdbx_description
1 polymer ?
#
loop_
_entity_poly.entity_id
_entity_poly.type
_entity_poly.pdbx_seq_one_letter_code
_entity_poly.pdbx_strand_id
1 'polypeptide(L)'
;MADEMQSRTIHAAAIRERAEAEMKAMGVDDAFISTLVDTFYARVLAHPELGPIFDARLSGHWPEHMEKMKSIWSAVAFRSGAYGGKPVQAHLGVANLTPELFPKWLELFAATLDDIAPNDEA
;
A
#
# COMPACT_ATOMS: atom_id res chain seq x y z
N MET A 1 -10.66 -32.85 -6.34
CA MET A 1 -9.66 -31.83 -6.76
C MET A 1 -10.31 -30.56 -7.31
N ALA A 2 -11.18 -30.62 -8.34
CA ALA A 2 -11.87 -29.42 -8.85
C ALA A 2 -12.84 -28.79 -7.83
N ASP A 3 -13.63 -29.62 -7.13
CA ASP A 3 -14.64 -29.20 -6.15
C ASP A 3 -14.04 -28.49 -4.90
N GLU A 4 -12.93 -29.01 -4.38
CA GLU A 4 -12.16 -28.36 -3.29
C GLU A 4 -11.56 -27.02 -3.70
N MET A 5 -11.05 -26.90 -4.93
CA MET A 5 -10.45 -25.66 -5.43
C MET A 5 -11.52 -24.59 -5.69
N GLN A 6 -12.70 -25.00 -6.15
CA GLN A 6 -13.86 -24.13 -6.33
C GLN A 6 -14.41 -23.65 -4.99
N SER A 7 -14.53 -24.53 -4.00
CA SER A 7 -14.95 -24.18 -2.63
C SER A 7 -14.01 -23.18 -1.95
N ARG A 8 -12.68 -23.38 -2.07
CA ARG A 8 -11.68 -22.43 -1.55
C ARG A 8 -11.74 -21.06 -2.23
N THR A 9 -12.00 -21.04 -3.54
CA THR A 9 -12.12 -19.80 -4.32
C THR A 9 -13.37 -19.02 -3.92
N ILE A 10 -14.51 -19.70 -3.73
CA ILE A 10 -15.75 -19.08 -3.26
C ILE A 10 -15.58 -18.51 -1.85
N HIS A 11 -14.91 -19.25 -0.96
CA HIS A 11 -14.66 -18.78 0.41
C HIS A 11 -13.76 -17.55 0.43
N ALA A 12 -12.69 -17.52 -0.39
CA ALA A 12 -11.82 -16.36 -0.52
C ALA A 12 -12.55 -15.13 -1.08
N ALA A 13 -13.43 -15.31 -2.08
CA ALA A 13 -14.24 -14.25 -2.65
C ALA A 13 -15.21 -13.65 -1.61
N ALA A 14 -15.87 -14.49 -0.80
CA ALA A 14 -16.80 -14.02 0.24
C ALA A 14 -16.09 -13.27 1.39
N ILE A 15 -14.87 -13.70 1.77
CA ILE A 15 -14.05 -12.97 2.75
C ILE A 15 -13.67 -11.59 2.21
N ARG A 16 -13.28 -11.51 0.94
CA ARG A 16 -12.92 -10.26 0.28
C ARG A 16 -14.11 -9.31 0.20
N GLU A 17 -15.28 -9.77 -0.23
CA GLU A 17 -16.49 -8.95 -0.32
C GLU A 17 -16.88 -8.36 1.04
N ARG A 18 -16.78 -9.15 2.11
CA ARG A 18 -17.01 -8.66 3.48
C ARG A 18 -15.99 -7.61 3.90
N ALA A 19 -14.70 -7.86 3.65
CA ALA A 19 -13.64 -6.90 3.96
C ALA A 19 -13.81 -5.59 3.18
N GLU A 20 -14.15 -5.66 1.90
CA GLU A 20 -14.45 -4.48 1.07
C GLU A 20 -15.65 -3.70 1.62
N ALA A 21 -16.73 -4.39 2.00
CA ALA A 21 -17.91 -3.74 2.59
C ALA A 21 -17.61 -3.06 3.94
N GLU A 22 -16.82 -3.70 4.80
CA GLU A 22 -16.38 -3.13 6.09
C GLU A 22 -15.50 -1.88 5.88
N MET A 23 -14.48 -1.96 5.02
CA MET A 23 -13.60 -0.82 4.73
C MET A 23 -14.38 0.33 4.10
N LYS A 24 -15.30 0.03 3.17
CA LYS A 24 -16.15 1.05 2.54
C LYS A 24 -17.08 1.72 3.55
N ALA A 25 -17.57 0.99 4.55
CA ALA A 25 -18.38 1.57 5.63
C ALA A 25 -17.59 2.57 6.48
N MET A 26 -16.28 2.37 6.63
CA MET A 26 -15.37 3.33 7.28
C MET A 26 -14.95 4.48 6.33
N GLY A 27 -15.36 4.45 5.07
CA GLY A 27 -14.97 5.46 4.07
C GLY A 27 -13.67 5.16 3.33
N VAL A 28 -13.15 3.93 3.45
CA VAL A 28 -11.96 3.45 2.75
C VAL A 28 -12.38 2.64 1.53
N ASP A 29 -12.29 3.26 0.35
CA ASP A 29 -12.52 2.62 -0.95
C ASP A 29 -11.28 2.73 -1.86
N ASP A 30 -11.33 2.18 -3.08
CA ASP A 30 -10.21 2.24 -4.02
C ASP A 30 -9.79 3.67 -4.38
N ALA A 31 -10.74 4.63 -4.40
CA ALA A 31 -10.44 6.03 -4.69
C ALA A 31 -9.68 6.68 -3.53
N PHE A 32 -10.08 6.38 -2.29
CA PHE A 32 -9.33 6.77 -1.10
C PHE A 32 -7.92 6.17 -1.12
N ILE A 33 -7.78 4.87 -1.38
CA ILE A 33 -6.46 4.22 -1.46
C ILE A 33 -5.58 4.85 -2.54
N SER A 34 -6.12 5.18 -3.72
CA SER A 34 -5.34 5.89 -4.74
C SER A 34 -4.86 7.25 -4.23
N THR A 35 -5.73 8.01 -3.57
CA THR A 35 -5.42 9.34 -3.04
C THR A 35 -4.36 9.25 -1.94
N LEU A 36 -4.50 8.27 -1.03
CA LEU A 36 -3.54 7.98 0.02
C LEU A 36 -2.16 7.67 -0.55
N VAL A 37 -2.07 6.74 -1.50
CA VAL A 37 -0.80 6.35 -2.11
C VAL A 37 -0.16 7.51 -2.85
N ASP A 38 -0.92 8.24 -3.67
CA ASP A 38 -0.38 9.39 -4.42
C ASP A 38 0.12 10.49 -3.47
N THR A 39 -0.64 10.83 -2.43
CA THR A 39 -0.27 11.85 -1.45
C THR A 39 0.94 11.42 -0.62
N PHE A 40 0.94 10.18 -0.16
CA PHE A 40 2.01 9.64 0.65
C PHE A 40 3.35 9.63 -0.11
N TYR A 41 3.37 9.14 -1.35
CA TYR A 41 4.61 9.10 -2.13
C TYR A 41 5.08 10.48 -2.59
N ALA A 42 4.17 11.45 -2.76
CA ALA A 42 4.56 12.84 -2.95
C ALA A 42 5.33 13.39 -1.72
N ARG A 43 4.89 13.06 -0.50
CA ARG A 43 5.61 13.41 0.74
C ARG A 43 6.95 12.69 0.86
N VAL A 44 7.01 11.40 0.53
CA VAL A 44 8.25 10.62 0.51
C VAL A 44 9.27 11.25 -0.44
N LEU A 45 8.84 11.65 -1.63
CA LEU A 45 9.69 12.32 -2.63
C LEU A 45 10.22 13.68 -2.16
N ALA A 46 9.39 14.45 -1.44
CA ALA A 46 9.79 15.75 -0.89
C ALA A 46 10.67 15.63 0.36
N HIS A 47 10.71 14.48 1.03
CA HIS A 47 11.44 14.31 2.28
C HIS A 47 12.97 14.26 2.02
N PRO A 48 13.79 15.06 2.72
CA PRO A 48 15.20 15.27 2.39
C PRO A 48 16.06 13.99 2.50
N GLU A 49 15.72 13.06 3.38
CA GLU A 49 16.47 11.81 3.55
C GLU A 49 15.89 10.64 2.73
N LEU A 50 14.59 10.65 2.46
CA LEU A 50 13.92 9.54 1.78
C LEU A 50 13.87 9.77 0.27
N GLY A 51 13.51 10.99 -0.16
CA GLY A 51 13.37 11.39 -1.54
C GLY A 51 14.56 10.98 -2.42
N PRO A 52 15.81 11.29 -2.04
CA PRO A 52 16.98 10.89 -2.82
C PRO A 52 17.14 9.37 -3.02
N ILE A 53 16.71 8.55 -2.05
CA ILE A 53 16.80 7.09 -2.12
C ILE A 53 15.77 6.55 -3.13
N PHE A 54 14.54 7.06 -3.05
CA PHE A 54 13.48 6.67 -3.98
C PHE A 54 13.79 7.16 -5.40
N ASP A 55 14.21 8.42 -5.56
CA ASP A 55 14.54 8.97 -6.87
C ASP A 55 15.70 8.23 -7.53
N ALA A 56 16.77 7.95 -6.79
CA ALA A 56 17.89 7.16 -7.30
C ALA A 56 17.49 5.74 -7.73
N ARG A 57 16.52 5.12 -7.03
CA ARG A 57 16.08 3.75 -7.32
C ARG A 57 15.02 3.66 -8.42
N LEU A 58 14.17 4.67 -8.54
CA LEU A 58 12.92 4.65 -9.33
C LEU A 58 12.92 5.64 -10.50
N SER A 59 13.97 6.44 -10.69
CA SER A 59 14.12 7.29 -11.87
C SER A 59 13.84 6.49 -13.16
N GLY A 60 12.91 6.99 -13.97
CA GLY A 60 12.41 6.32 -15.19
C GLY A 60 11.32 5.26 -14.99
N HIS A 61 11.01 4.86 -13.75
CA HIS A 61 10.06 3.77 -13.43
C HIS A 61 8.95 4.17 -12.45
N TRP A 62 8.82 5.47 -12.15
CA TRP A 62 7.80 5.99 -11.23
C TRP A 62 6.36 5.53 -11.55
N PRO A 63 5.86 5.61 -12.79
CA PRO A 63 4.49 5.16 -13.08
C PRO A 63 4.25 3.69 -12.72
N GLU A 64 5.18 2.79 -13.06
CA GLU A 64 5.07 1.37 -12.74
C GLU A 64 5.13 1.12 -11.23
N HIS A 65 5.95 1.90 -10.51
CA HIS A 65 6.01 1.83 -9.06
C HIS A 65 4.68 2.25 -8.42
N MET A 66 4.09 3.37 -8.87
CA MET A 66 2.84 3.89 -8.32
C MET A 66 1.68 2.90 -8.52
N GLU A 67 1.55 2.31 -9.70
CA GLU A 67 0.53 1.28 -9.95
C GLU A 67 0.72 0.07 -9.03
N LYS A 68 1.97 -0.37 -8.83
CA LYS A 68 2.28 -1.47 -7.91
C LYS A 68 1.95 -1.11 -6.46
N MET A 69 2.23 0.10 -6.02
CA MET A 69 1.92 0.54 -4.65
C MET A 69 0.42 0.61 -4.41
N LYS A 70 -0.35 1.14 -5.37
CA LYS A 70 -1.83 1.13 -5.30
C LYS A 70 -2.38 -0.29 -5.17
N SER A 71 -1.85 -1.23 -5.95
CA SER A 71 -2.23 -2.64 -5.85
C SER A 71 -1.88 -3.28 -4.50
N ILE A 72 -0.68 -2.99 -3.95
CA ILE A 72 -0.26 -3.48 -2.63
C ILE A 72 -1.20 -2.96 -1.54
N TRP A 73 -1.42 -1.65 -1.49
CA TRP A 73 -2.21 -1.03 -0.44
C TRP A 73 -3.68 -1.40 -0.51
N SER A 74 -4.25 -1.53 -1.72
CA SER A 74 -5.60 -2.07 -1.90
C SER A 74 -5.67 -3.52 -1.38
N ALA A 75 -4.67 -4.35 -1.69
CA ALA A 75 -4.64 -5.73 -1.19
C ALA A 75 -4.49 -5.83 0.34
N VAL A 76 -3.74 -4.91 0.95
CA VAL A 76 -3.60 -4.82 2.41
C VAL A 76 -4.90 -4.35 3.05
N ALA A 77 -5.49 -3.26 2.57
CA ALA A 77 -6.73 -2.69 3.11
C ALA A 77 -7.89 -3.68 3.05
N PHE A 78 -8.10 -4.32 1.89
CA PHE A 78 -9.22 -5.25 1.69
C PHE A 78 -8.89 -6.70 2.04
N ARG A 79 -7.72 -6.95 2.64
CA ARG A 79 -7.24 -8.29 3.05
C ARG A 79 -7.38 -9.34 1.94
N SER A 80 -7.21 -8.91 0.68
CA SER A 80 -7.55 -9.71 -0.50
C SER A 80 -6.49 -10.77 -0.82
N GLY A 81 -5.30 -10.66 -0.24
CA GLY A 81 -4.16 -11.52 -0.54
C GLY A 81 -3.65 -11.40 -1.98
N ALA A 82 -4.15 -10.42 -2.75
CA ALA A 82 -3.78 -10.23 -4.15
C ALA A 82 -2.31 -9.86 -4.35
N TYR A 83 -1.65 -9.33 -3.31
CA TYR A 83 -0.22 -9.12 -3.31
C TYR A 83 0.55 -10.36 -2.81
N GLY A 84 0.98 -11.20 -3.73
CA GLY A 84 1.84 -12.37 -3.46
C GLY A 84 3.35 -12.05 -3.48
N GLY A 85 3.74 -10.77 -3.42
CA GLY A 85 5.13 -10.34 -3.49
C GLY A 85 5.91 -10.55 -2.19
N LYS A 86 7.22 -10.31 -2.25
CA LYS A 86 8.12 -10.38 -1.08
C LYS A 86 8.64 -8.97 -0.76
N PRO A 87 7.86 -8.13 -0.05
CA PRO A 87 8.17 -6.71 0.10
C PRO A 87 9.52 -6.52 0.78
N VAL A 88 9.84 -7.27 1.83
CA VAL A 88 11.16 -7.19 2.49
C VAL A 88 12.31 -7.43 1.51
N GLN A 89 12.19 -8.44 0.63
CA GLN A 89 13.24 -8.74 -0.35
C GLN A 89 13.43 -7.63 -1.39
N ALA A 90 12.37 -6.90 -1.74
CA ALA A 90 12.45 -5.79 -2.69
C ALA A 90 13.27 -4.59 -2.15
N HIS A 91 13.44 -4.50 -0.82
CA HIS A 91 14.21 -3.45 -0.16
C HIS A 91 15.66 -3.87 0.13
N LEU A 92 16.00 -5.15 -0.02
CA LEU A 92 17.37 -5.64 0.18
C LEU A 92 18.29 -5.09 -0.92
N GLY A 93 19.43 -4.53 -0.51
CA GLY A 93 20.44 -4.01 -1.42
C GLY A 93 20.10 -2.63 -2.02
N VAL A 94 19.05 -1.95 -1.56
CA VAL A 94 18.82 -0.55 -1.89
C VAL A 94 19.89 0.30 -1.18
N ALA A 95 20.70 1.01 -1.98
CA ALA A 95 21.76 1.86 -1.44
C ALA A 95 21.18 2.95 -0.53
N ASN A 96 21.86 3.20 0.59
CA ASN A 96 21.50 4.22 1.60
C ASN A 96 20.16 4.01 2.32
N LEU A 97 19.46 2.90 2.08
CA LEU A 97 18.30 2.53 2.87
C LEU A 97 18.74 1.92 4.19
N THR A 98 18.56 2.65 5.30
CA THR A 98 18.92 2.22 6.65
C THR A 98 17.67 2.00 7.52
N PRO A 99 17.76 1.20 8.61
CA PRO A 99 16.62 0.97 9.51
C PRO A 99 16.03 2.24 10.12
N GLU A 100 16.84 3.28 10.32
CA GLU A 100 16.45 4.56 10.93
C GLU A 100 15.50 5.38 10.04
N LEU A 101 15.44 5.06 8.74
CA LEU A 101 14.53 5.69 7.80
C LEU A 101 13.11 5.12 7.87
N PHE A 102 12.94 3.92 8.42
CA PHE A 102 11.64 3.28 8.49
C PHE A 102 10.65 4.01 9.42
N PRO A 103 11.04 4.44 10.65
CA PRO A 103 10.18 5.31 11.46
C PRO A 103 9.76 6.59 10.75
N LYS A 104 10.68 7.25 10.03
CA LYS A 104 10.37 8.47 9.26
C LYS A 104 9.35 8.20 8.15
N TRP A 105 9.47 7.07 7.47
CA TRP A 105 8.50 6.64 6.47
C TRP A 105 7.12 6.38 7.09
N LEU A 106 7.06 5.77 8.28
CA LEU A 106 5.81 5.57 9.04
C LEU A 106 5.21 6.89 9.52
N GLU A 107 6.02 7.84 9.98
CA GLU A 107 5.57 9.18 10.38
C GLU A 107 4.91 9.92 9.20
N LEU A 108 5.51 9.86 8.01
CA LEU A 108 4.91 10.43 6.81
C LEU A 108 3.58 9.75 6.43
N PHE A 109 3.49 8.43 6.62
CA PHE A 109 2.28 7.67 6.33
C PHE A 109 1.16 8.04 7.30
N ALA A 110 1.45 8.05 8.61
CA ALA A 110 0.52 8.47 9.65
C ALA A 110 0.03 9.91 9.43
N ALA A 111 0.95 10.84 9.20
CA ALA A 111 0.59 12.23 8.90
C ALA A 111 -0.24 12.36 7.62
N THR A 112 -0.07 11.47 6.65
CA THR A 112 -0.92 11.48 5.44
C THR A 112 -2.34 11.07 5.79
N LEU A 113 -2.51 10.01 6.59
CA LEU A 113 -3.83 9.57 7.06
C LEU A 113 -4.50 10.65 7.90
N ASP A 114 -3.81 11.25 8.87
CA ASP A 114 -4.34 12.33 9.71
C ASP A 114 -4.93 13.49 8.88
N ASP A 115 -4.33 13.78 7.71
CA ASP A 115 -4.73 14.89 6.85
C ASP A 115 -5.89 14.55 5.89
N ILE A 116 -6.06 13.27 5.49
CA ILE A 116 -6.99 12.90 4.40
C ILE A 116 -8.05 11.87 4.79
N ALA A 117 -7.87 11.17 5.92
CA ALA A 117 -8.82 10.18 6.38
C ALA A 117 -10.19 10.84 6.63
N PRO A 118 -11.29 10.21 6.19
CA PRO A 118 -12.62 10.80 6.35
C PRO A 118 -13.12 10.82 7.80
N ASN A 119 -12.53 10.01 8.69
CA ASN A 119 -12.87 9.89 10.11
C ASN A 119 -11.78 9.09 10.86
N ASP A 120 -11.86 9.05 12.19
CA ASP A 120 -10.89 8.35 13.06
C ASP A 120 -10.90 6.81 12.93
N GLU A 121 -11.97 6.22 12.38
CA GLU A 121 -12.09 4.77 12.19
C GLU A 121 -11.40 4.29 10.90
N ALA A 122 -11.18 5.19 9.94
CA ALA A 122 -10.56 4.94 8.63
C ALA A 122 -9.03 4.88 8.69
#